data_AF-A0A7C5B0H7-F1
#
_entry.id   AF-A0A7C5B0H7-F1
#
_cell.length_a   1.000
_cell.length_b   1.000
_cell.length_c   1.000
_cell.angle_alpha   90.00
_cell.angle_beta   90.00
_cell.angle_gamma   90.00
#
_symmetry.space_group_name_H-M   'P 1'
#
loop_
_entity.id
_entity.type
_entity.pdbx_description
1 polymer ?
#
loop_
_entity_poly.entity_id
_entity_poly.type
_entity_poly.pdbx_seq_one_letter_code
_entity_poly.pdbx_strand_id
1 'polypeptide(L)' 'MVGASRAQQKGEGPAERLQTLLTGFQDRVDGTRGIAIADRSGLPVSSSFTTTANVLTVTAMATMAVQSSQRVY' A
#
# COMPACT_ATOMS: atom_id res chain seq x y z
N MET A 1 23.58 -0.72 -18.52
CA MET A 1 23.88 -0.87 -17.08
C MET A 1 22.75 -1.65 -16.40
N VAL A 2 22.84 -2.98 -16.35
CA VAL A 2 21.79 -3.86 -15.77
C VAL A 2 22.40 -4.66 -14.61
N GLY A 3 23.00 -3.97 -13.65
CA GLY A 3 23.77 -4.61 -12.56
C GLY A 3 23.54 -4.04 -11.16
N ALA A 4 22.98 -2.82 -11.04
CA ALA A 4 22.88 -2.14 -9.74
C ALA A 4 21.62 -2.51 -8.93
N SER A 5 20.53 -2.93 -9.58
CA SER A 5 19.24 -3.09 -8.89
C SER A 5 19.15 -4.34 -7.99
N ARG A 6 19.97 -5.37 -8.23
CA ARG A 6 19.95 -6.62 -7.44
C ARG A 6 20.82 -6.56 -6.19
N ALA A 7 21.86 -5.71 -6.18
CA ALA A 7 22.79 -5.60 -5.06
C ALA A 7 22.24 -4.73 -3.91
N GLN A 8 21.39 -3.74 -4.21
CA GLN A 8 20.80 -2.85 -3.21
C GLN A 8 19.77 -3.55 -2.29
N GLN A 9 19.12 -4.62 -2.76
CA GLN A 9 18.04 -5.30 -2.04
C GLN A 9 18.50 -6.20 -0.88
N LYS A 10 19.81 -6.39 -0.69
CA LYS A 10 20.37 -7.38 0.26
C LYS A 10 20.39 -6.90 1.72
N GLY A 11 20.09 -5.63 1.98
CA GLY A 11 20.05 -5.03 3.32
C GLY A 11 18.74 -4.35 3.73
N GLU A 12 17.76 -4.25 2.82
CA GLU A 12 16.44 -3.71 3.17
C GLU A 12 15.62 -4.74 3.95
N GLY A 13 15.14 -4.33 5.12
CA GLY A 13 14.17 -5.10 5.89
C GLY A 13 12.81 -5.19 5.16
N PRO A 14 11.89 -6.01 5.68
CA PRO A 14 10.58 -6.20 5.06
C PRO A 14 9.78 -4.90 4.90
N ALA A 15 9.95 -3.95 5.83
CA ALA A 15 9.25 -2.66 5.80
C ALA A 15 9.77 -1.76 4.67
N GLU A 16 11.08 -1.68 4.50
CA GLU A 16 11.72 -0.88 3.45
C GLU A 16 11.37 -1.43 2.06
N ARG A 17 11.40 -2.76 1.90
CA ARG A 17 10.95 -3.41 0.67
C ARG A 17 9.49 -3.10 0.35
N LEU A 18 8.63 -3.11 1.37
CA LEU A 18 7.21 -2.78 1.19
C LEU A 18 7.04 -1.33 0.71
N GLN A 19 7.76 -0.40 1.32
CA GLN A 19 7.73 1.01 0.91
C GLN A 19 8.21 1.19 -0.53
N THR A 20 9.31 0.53 -0.91
CA THR A 20 9.83 0.56 -2.29
C THR A 20 8.83 0.01 -3.30
N LEU A 21 8.10 -1.06 -2.96
CA LEU A 21 7.04 -1.61 -3.81
C LEU A 21 5.86 -0.65 -3.97
N LEU A 22 5.42 -0.01 -2.88
CA LEU A 22 4.30 0.93 -2.89
C LEU A 22 4.62 2.16 -3.73
N THR A 23 5.78 2.77 -3.51
CA THR A 23 6.25 3.93 -4.30
C THR A 23 6.44 3.53 -5.76
N GLY A 24 7.09 2.40 -6.03
CA GLY A 24 7.32 1.92 -7.39
C GLY A 24 6.04 1.57 -8.16
N PHE A 25 4.98 1.12 -7.48
CA PHE A 25 3.67 0.93 -8.10
C PHE A 25 3.03 2.27 -8.46
N GLN A 26 3.04 3.22 -7.54
CA GLN A 26 2.45 4.54 -7.75
C GLN A 26 3.07 5.27 -8.94
N ASP A 27 4.40 5.18 -9.11
CA ASP A 27 5.11 5.81 -10.23
C ASP A 27 4.78 5.17 -11.60
N ARG A 28 4.35 3.90 -11.61
CA ARG A 28 4.10 3.13 -12.84
C ARG A 28 2.65 3.14 -13.29
N VAL A 29 1.73 3.47 -12.40
CA VAL A 29 0.29 3.40 -12.66
C VAL A 29 -0.29 4.81 -12.65
N ASP A 30 -0.47 5.36 -13.85
CA ASP A 30 -1.03 6.69 -14.04
C ASP A 30 -2.43 6.80 -13.39
N GLY A 31 -2.70 7.96 -12.79
CA GLY A 31 -3.92 8.23 -12.04
C GLY A 31 -3.93 7.72 -10.58
N THR A 32 -2.92 6.98 -10.13
CA THR A 32 -2.83 6.52 -8.73
C THR A 32 -2.57 7.69 -7.78
N ARG A 33 -3.51 7.95 -6.86
CA ARG A 33 -3.40 9.05 -5.86
C ARG A 33 -2.81 8.63 -4.51
N GLY A 34 -2.72 7.32 -4.27
CA GLY A 34 -2.17 6.76 -3.05
C GLY A 34 -2.54 5.29 -2.89
N ILE A 35 -1.77 4.59 -2.05
CA ILE A 35 -1.96 3.18 -1.72
C ILE A 35 -1.90 3.05 -0.20
N ALA A 36 -2.81 2.26 0.39
CA ALA A 36 -2.74 1.89 1.80
C ALA A 36 -2.90 0.38 1.95
N ILE A 37 -2.16 -0.15 2.91
CA ILE A 37 -2.26 -1.53 3.37
C ILE A 37 -2.83 -1.45 4.77
N ALA A 38 -3.95 -2.13 4.99
CA ALA A 38 -4.61 -2.22 6.28
C ALA A 38 -4.66 -3.67 6.75
N ASP A 39 -4.72 -3.87 8.06
CA ASP A 39 -5.02 -5.17 8.63
C ASP A 39 -6.52 -5.54 8.45
N ARG A 40 -6.92 -6.71 8.95
CA ARG A 40 -8.31 -7.19 8.85
C ARG A 40 -9.34 -6.31 9.57
N SER A 41 -8.90 -5.50 10.53
CA SER A 41 -9.76 -4.57 11.26
C SER A 41 -9.91 -3.22 10.53
N GLY A 42 -9.06 -2.96 9.51
CA GLY A 42 -9.03 -1.70 8.77
C GLY A 42 -8.03 -0.68 9.32
N LEU A 43 -7.17 -1.08 10.26
CA LEU A 43 -6.09 -0.22 10.74
C LEU A 43 -4.96 -0.16 9.69
N PRO A 44 -4.52 1.03 9.27
CA PRO A 44 -3.44 1.16 8.30
C PRO A 44 -2.10 0.71 8.91
N VAL A 45 -1.40 -0.18 8.21
CA VAL A 45 -0.08 -0.73 8.57
C VAL A 45 1.03 -0.08 7.74
N SER A 46 0.73 0.31 6.50
CA SER A 46 1.67 1.02 5.61
C SER A 46 0.89 1.82 4.56
N SER A 47 1.47 2.91 4.07
CA SER A 47 0.82 3.74 3.05
C SER A 47 1.82 4.56 2.23
N SER A 48 1.44 4.90 1.00
CA SER A 48 2.17 5.81 0.11
C SER A 48 1.23 6.90 -0.44
N PHE A 49 0.44 7.53 0.43
CA PHE A 49 -0.45 8.61 -0.01
C PHE A 49 0.33 9.91 -0.23
N THR A 50 0.25 10.46 -1.45
CA THR A 50 0.83 11.78 -1.77
C THR A 50 -0.14 12.92 -1.44
N THR A 51 -1.42 12.61 -1.22
CA THR A 51 -2.47 13.60 -0.91
C THR A 51 -2.86 13.59 0.57
N THR A 52 -3.48 14.66 1.06
CA THR A 52 -4.03 14.81 2.42
C THR A 52 -5.29 13.95 2.62
N ALA A 53 -5.33 12.74 2.06
CA ALA A 53 -6.42 11.81 2.30
C ALA A 53 -6.29 11.30 3.75
N ASN A 54 -7.41 11.25 4.46
CA ASN A 54 -7.44 10.59 5.74
C ASN A 54 -7.33 9.08 5.50
N VAL A 55 -6.10 8.56 5.52
CA VAL A 55 -5.77 7.15 5.25
C VAL A 55 -6.60 6.23 6.14
N LEU A 56 -6.79 6.60 7.41
CA LEU A 56 -7.60 5.85 8.36
C LEU A 56 -9.07 5.73 7.90
N THR A 57 -9.66 6.82 7.41
CA THR A 57 -11.03 6.80 6.90
C THR A 57 -11.15 5.95 5.64
N VAL A 58 -10.18 6.05 4.73
CA VAL A 58 -10.18 5.26 3.49
C VAL A 58 -10.08 3.77 3.79
N THR A 59 -9.15 3.37 4.66
CA THR A 59 -8.97 1.95 5.02
C THR A 59 -10.17 1.41 5.77
N ALA A 60 -10.77 2.18 6.68
CA ALA A 60 -11.99 1.78 7.38
C ALA A 60 -13.17 1.53 6.42
N MET A 61 -13.42 2.47 5.49
CA MET A 61 -14.49 2.31 4.48
C MET A 61 -14.23 1.11 3.56
N ALA A 62 -13.00 0.92 3.11
CA ALA A 62 -12.64 -0.23 2.28
C ALA A 62 -12.87 -1.56 3.01
N THR A 63 -12.46 -1.66 4.27
CA THR A 63 -12.70 -2.85 5.10
C THR A 63 -14.19 -3.11 5.29
N MET A 64 -14.99 -2.08 5.58
CA MET A 64 -16.44 -2.22 5.71
C MET A 64 -17.08 -2.69 4.40
N ALA A 65 -16.66 -2.15 3.25
CA ALA A 65 -17.16 -2.57 1.94
C ALA A 65 -16.86 -4.05 1.68
N VAL A 66 -15.62 -4.49 1.92
CA VAL A 66 -15.21 -5.90 1.76
C VAL A 66 -16.00 -6.82 2.69
N GLN A 67 -16.12 -6.46 3.98
CA GLN A 67 -16.88 -7.25 4.96
C GLN A 67 -18.36 -7.33 4.59
N SER A 68 -18.95 -6.22 4.13
CA SER A 68 -20.34 -6.19 3.65
C SER A 68 -20.53 -7.10 2.45
N SER A 69 -19.59 -7.12 1.50
CA SER A 69 -19.66 -7.99 0.31
C SER A 69 -19.55 -9.48 0.66
N GLN A 70 -18.83 -9.83 1.72
CA GLN A 70 -18.64 -11.22 2.16
C GLN A 70 -19.81 -11.76 3.00
N ARG A 71 -20.64 -10.87 3.59
CA ARG A 71 -21.76 -11.26 4.48
C ARG A 71 -23.02 -11.69 3.72
N VAL A 72 -23.04 -11.58 2.39
CA VAL A 72 -24.16 -12.00 1.54
C VAL A 72 -23.98 -13.48 1.16
N TYR A 73 -24.14 -14.39 2.12
CA TYR A 73 -24.36 -15.82 1.88
C TYR A 73 -24.99 -16.48 3.11
#